data_AF-A0A965K975-F1
#
_entry.id   AF-A0A965K975-F1
#
_cell.length_a   1.000
_cell.length_b   1.000
_cell.length_c   1.000
_cell.angle_alpha   90.00
_cell.angle_beta   90.00
_cell.angle_gamma   90.00
#
_symmetry.space_group_name_H-M   'P 1'
#
loop_
_entity.id
_entity.type
_entity.pdbx_description
1 polymer ?
#
loop_
_entity_poly.entity_id
_entity_poly.type
_entity_poly.pdbx_seq_one_letter_code
_entity_poly.pdbx_strand_id
1 'polypeptide(L)'
;MSRAQALLATLAVLALGFFVNLIFSATSAQIDLTEDRTFTLSTGSKNIISKLDEPVTLELYVSRSDVKLRPYLESYSRRVEALLQQYVASSQG
;
A
#
# COMPACT_ATOMS: atom_id res chain seq x y z
N MET A 1 36.08 25.04 -7.72
CA MET A 1 34.61 25.12 -7.85
C MET A 1 34.14 26.46 -7.31
N SER A 2 33.32 27.20 -8.05
CA SER A 2 32.75 28.45 -7.53
C SER A 2 31.65 28.15 -6.52
N ARG A 3 31.38 29.08 -5.58
CA ARG A 3 30.27 28.94 -4.60
C ARG A 3 28.92 28.67 -5.28
N ALA A 4 28.70 29.26 -6.46
CA ALA A 4 27.52 29.03 -7.28
C ALA A 4 27.42 27.58 -7.79
N GLN A 5 28.53 26.98 -8.23
CA GLN A 5 28.55 25.57 -8.66
C GLN A 5 28.26 24.62 -7.49
N ALA A 6 28.78 24.92 -6.29
CA ALA A 6 28.50 24.13 -5.10
C ALA A 6 27.01 24.19 -4.72
N LEU A 7 26.41 25.39 -4.72
CA LEU A 7 24.98 25.57 -4.43
C LEU A 7 24.07 24.86 -5.44
N LEU A 8 24.39 24.96 -6.73
CA LEU A 8 23.63 24.25 -7.78
C LEU A 8 23.73 22.74 -7.62
N ALA A 9 24.92 22.21 -7.31
CA ALA A 9 25.09 20.79 -7.06
C ALA A 9 24.28 20.33 -5.83
N THR A 10 24.30 21.09 -4.73
CA THR A 10 23.50 20.78 -3.54
C THR A 10 22.00 20.79 -3.84
N LEU A 11 21.51 21.80 -4.56
CA LEU A 11 20.10 21.88 -4.94
C LEU A 11 19.69 20.74 -5.86
N ALA A 12 20.54 20.34 -6.80
CA ALA A 12 20.29 19.20 -7.69
C ALA A 12 20.16 17.89 -6.91
N VAL A 13 21.03 17.66 -5.92
CA VAL A 13 20.98 16.47 -5.04
C VAL A 13 19.69 16.46 -4.21
N LEU A 14 19.30 17.61 -3.63
CA LEU A 14 18.05 17.72 -2.86
C LEU A 14 16.82 17.50 -3.73
N ALA A 15 16.79 18.09 -4.93
CA ALA A 15 15.71 17.90 -5.88
C ALA A 15 15.60 16.42 -6.29
N LEU A 16 16.73 15.77 -6.59
CA LEU A 16 16.75 14.34 -6.89
C LEU A 16 16.19 13.52 -5.73
N GLY A 17 16.64 13.77 -4.49
CA GLY A 17 16.14 13.09 -3.30
C GLY A 17 14.63 13.27 -3.11
N PHE A 18 14.12 14.49 -3.34
CA PHE A 18 12.70 14.80 -3.29
C PHE A 18 11.89 14.02 -4.33
N PHE A 19 12.33 14.03 -5.60
CA PHE A 19 11.61 13.32 -6.66
C PHE A 19 11.66 11.80 -6.50
N VAL A 20 12.80 11.25 -6.06
CA VAL A 20 12.90 9.83 -5.71
C VAL A 20 11.89 9.50 -4.61
N ASN A 21 11.87 10.26 -3.51
CA ASN A 21 10.91 10.05 -2.43
C ASN A 21 9.45 10.14 -2.90
N LEU A 22 9.13 11.11 -3.75
CA LEU A 22 7.80 11.29 -4.31
C LEU A 22 7.36 10.06 -5.14
N ILE A 23 8.21 9.56 -6.03
CA ILE A 23 7.93 8.37 -6.86
C ILE A 23 7.67 7.15 -5.97
N PHE A 24 8.55 6.90 -4.99
CA PHE A 24 8.39 5.76 -4.08
C PHE A 24 7.18 5.90 -3.15
N SER A 25 6.77 7.12 -2.79
CA SER A 25 5.55 7.34 -2.01
C SER A 25 4.27 6.99 -2.80
N ALA A 26 4.30 7.18 -4.13
CA ALA A 26 3.17 6.89 -5.01
C ALA A 26 3.02 5.38 -5.28
N THR A 27 4.10 4.61 -5.16
CA THR A 27 4.10 3.15 -5.31
C THR A 27 4.11 2.48 -3.94
N SER A 28 2.95 2.07 -3.42
CA SER A 28 2.87 1.19 -2.25
C SER A 28 3.29 -0.24 -2.60
N ALA A 29 4.58 -0.44 -2.88
CA ALA A 29 5.16 -1.75 -3.07
C ALA A 29 5.39 -2.41 -1.69
N GLN A 30 4.40 -3.13 -1.19
CA GLN A 30 4.57 -4.01 -0.02
C GLN A 30 5.07 -5.37 -0.48
N ILE A 31 6.28 -5.73 -0.06
CA ILE A 31 6.85 -7.06 -0.28
C ILE A 31 6.53 -7.91 0.95
N ASP A 32 5.85 -9.03 0.74
CA ASP A 32 5.58 -10.00 1.79
C ASP A 32 6.80 -10.92 1.99
N LEU A 33 7.43 -10.75 3.15
CA LEU A 33 8.63 -11.50 3.56
C LEU A 33 8.29 -12.72 4.43
N THR A 34 7.02 -13.05 4.61
CA THR A 34 6.63 -14.24 5.36
C THR A 34 6.81 -15.50 4.53
N GLU A 35 7.25 -16.60 5.17
CA GLU A 35 7.49 -17.89 4.52
C GLU A 35 6.27 -18.35 3.71
N ASP A 36 5.09 -18.30 4.33
CA ASP A 36 3.83 -18.71 3.73
C ASP A 36 3.07 -17.59 3.00
N ARG A 37 3.68 -16.41 2.84
CA ARG A 37 3.05 -15.25 2.16
C ARG A 37 1.67 -14.87 2.74
N THR A 38 1.58 -14.82 4.05
CA THR A 38 0.33 -14.59 4.81
C THR A 38 -0.25 -13.17 4.70
N PHE A 39 0.48 -12.25 4.07
CA PHE A 39 0.10 -10.85 3.85
C PHE A 39 -0.14 -10.51 2.37
N THR A 40 -0.07 -11.50 1.47
CA THR A 40 -0.44 -11.36 0.05
C THR A 40 -1.55 -12.33 -0.33
N LEU A 41 -2.21 -12.06 -1.46
CA LEU A 41 -3.25 -12.95 -1.96
C LEU A 41 -2.68 -14.32 -2.35
N SER A 42 -3.36 -15.38 -1.90
CA SER A 42 -3.08 -16.73 -2.34
C SER A 42 -3.30 -16.88 -3.85
N THR A 43 -2.66 -17.87 -4.46
CA THR A 43 -2.87 -18.20 -5.88
C THR A 43 -4.34 -18.44 -6.20
N GLY A 44 -5.07 -19.09 -5.29
CA GLY A 44 -6.52 -19.31 -5.43
C GLY A 44 -7.31 -17.99 -5.49
N SER A 45 -7.01 -17.03 -4.60
CA SER A 45 -7.68 -15.73 -4.59
C SER A 45 -7.41 -14.94 -5.86
N LYS A 46 -6.15 -14.92 -6.33
CA LYS A 46 -5.77 -14.28 -7.60
C LYS A 46 -6.52 -14.87 -8.79
N ASN A 47 -6.65 -16.21 -8.84
CA ASN A 47 -7.38 -16.91 -9.89
C ASN A 47 -8.88 -16.62 -9.91
N ILE A 48 -9.47 -16.32 -8.74
CA ILE A 48 -10.88 -15.93 -8.65
C ILE A 48 -11.04 -14.51 -9.22
N ILE A 49 -10.21 -13.57 -8.77
CA ILE A 49 -10.25 -12.16 -9.21
C ILE A 49 -10.06 -12.07 -10.73
N SER A 50 -9.14 -12.85 -11.30
CA SER A 50 -8.87 -12.84 -12.74
C SER A 50 -10.01 -13.38 -13.60
N LYS A 51 -11.03 -13.98 -12.99
CA LYS A 51 -12.19 -14.58 -13.67
C LYS A 51 -13.49 -13.83 -13.34
N LEU A 52 -13.42 -12.69 -12.66
CA LEU A 52 -14.59 -11.85 -12.43
C LEU A 52 -14.92 -11.12 -13.73
N ASP A 53 -16.07 -11.46 -14.31
CA ASP A 53 -16.55 -10.87 -15.57
C ASP A 53 -17.18 -9.48 -15.37
N GLU A 54 -17.55 -9.15 -14.13
CA GLU A 54 -18.19 -7.88 -13.76
C GLU A 54 -17.52 -7.27 -12.52
N PRO A 55 -17.58 -5.93 -12.36
CA PRO A 55 -17.06 -5.25 -11.17
C PRO A 55 -17.81 -5.71 -9.90
N VAL A 56 -17.06 -6.06 -8.85
CA VAL A 56 -17.63 -6.45 -7.55
C VAL A 56 -17.23 -5.42 -6.50
N THR A 57 -18.20 -4.93 -5.74
CA THR A 57 -17.96 -4.01 -4.62
C THR A 57 -17.81 -4.77 -3.31
N LEU A 58 -16.70 -4.51 -2.60
CA LEU A 58 -16.45 -5.04 -1.26
C LEU A 58 -16.53 -3.90 -0.25
N GLU A 59 -17.49 -3.96 0.67
CA GLU A 59 -17.69 -2.94 1.69
C GLU A 59 -17.24 -3.47 3.06
N LEU A 60 -16.36 -2.72 3.72
CA LEU A 60 -15.90 -2.99 5.08
C LEU A 60 -16.48 -1.96 6.04
N TYR A 61 -17.33 -2.43 6.97
CA TYR A 61 -17.89 -1.60 8.03
C TYR A 61 -17.11 -1.81 9.33
N VAL A 62 -16.54 -0.73 9.89
CA VAL A 62 -15.79 -0.77 11.15
C VAL A 62 -16.27 0.35 12.06
N SER A 63 -16.69 0.00 13.28
CA SER A 63 -17.09 0.97 14.30
C SER A 63 -15.85 1.65 14.89
N ARG A 64 -15.51 2.85 14.39
CA ARG A 64 -14.37 3.66 14.89
C ARG A 64 -14.79 4.82 15.82
N SER A 65 -16.03 4.81 16.31
CA SER A 65 -16.60 5.87 17.17
C SER A 65 -15.94 5.94 18.56
N ASP A 66 -16.40 6.86 19.43
CA ASP A 66 -15.86 7.17 20.77
C ASP A 66 -15.66 5.96 21.72
N VAL A 67 -16.20 4.79 21.37
CA VAL A 67 -15.91 3.53 22.04
C VAL A 67 -14.68 2.90 21.40
N LYS A 68 -13.53 2.98 22.08
CA LYS A 68 -12.30 2.27 21.67
C LYS A 68 -12.62 0.80 21.45
N LEU A 69 -12.44 0.34 20.21
CA LEU A 69 -12.49 -1.07 19.87
C LEU A 69 -11.48 -1.84 20.75
N ARG A 70 -11.84 -3.07 21.12
CA ARG A 70 -10.90 -3.97 21.82
C ARG A 70 -9.63 -4.11 20.96
N PRO A 71 -8.41 -4.12 21.52
CA PRO A 71 -7.17 -4.13 20.74
C PRO A 71 -7.09 -5.21 19.66
N TYR A 72 -7.68 -6.37 19.92
CA TYR A 72 -7.80 -7.45 18.94
C TYR A 72 -8.65 -7.06 17.71
N LEU A 73 -9.79 -6.41 17.93
CA LEU A 73 -10.69 -5.99 16.85
C LEU A 73 -10.06 -4.86 16.02
N GLU A 74 -9.31 -3.97 16.66
CA GLU A 74 -8.49 -2.95 15.97
C GLU A 74 -7.43 -3.57 15.06
N SER A 75 -6.72 -4.58 15.54
CA SER A 75 -5.72 -5.28 14.73
C SER A 75 -6.37 -6.04 13.57
N TYR A 76 -7.50 -6.70 13.85
CA TYR A 76 -8.24 -7.45 12.85
C TYR A 76 -8.84 -6.56 11.77
N SER A 77 -9.43 -5.41 12.12
CA SER A 77 -9.98 -4.47 11.15
C SER A 77 -8.91 -3.95 10.20
N ARG A 78 -7.73 -3.57 10.71
CA ARG A 78 -6.57 -3.20 9.89
C ARG A 78 -6.11 -4.32 8.97
N ARG A 79 -6.15 -5.57 9.45
CA ARG A 79 -5.79 -6.74 8.62
C ARG A 79 -6.77 -6.96 7.48
N VAL A 80 -8.07 -6.83 7.72
CA VAL A 80 -9.10 -6.95 6.68
C VAL A 80 -9.01 -5.78 5.69
N GLU A 81 -8.77 -4.57 6.17
CA GLU A 81 -8.54 -3.38 5.34
C GLU A 81 -7.34 -3.58 4.39
N ALA A 82 -6.20 -4.05 4.93
CA ALA A 82 -5.03 -4.39 4.13
C ALA A 82 -5.32 -5.50 3.11
N LEU A 83 -6.09 -6.54 3.49
CA LEU A 83 -6.49 -7.60 2.57
C LEU A 83 -7.32 -7.05 1.40
N LEU A 84 -8.30 -6.19 1.66
CA LEU A 84 -9.13 -5.58 0.61
C LEU A 84 -8.30 -4.69 -0.33
N GLN A 85 -7.31 -3.95 0.19
CA GLN A 85 -6.38 -3.20 -0.65
C GLN A 85 -5.58 -4.13 -1.59
N GLN A 86 -5.23 -5.34 -1.15
CA GLN A 86 -4.57 -6.33 -2.01
C GLN A 86 -5.49 -6.86 -3.13
N TYR A 87 -6.80 -6.98 -2.86
CA TYR A 87 -7.79 -7.29 -3.89
C TYR A 87 -7.85 -6.18 -4.96
N VAL A 88 -7.98 -4.93 -4.54
CA VAL A 88 -7.99 -3.75 -5.44
C VAL A 88 -6.71 -3.67 -6.28
N ALA A 89 -5.54 -3.83 -5.64
CA ALA A 89 -4.26 -3.82 -6.34
C ALA A 89 -4.13 -4.95 -7.38
N SER A 90 -4.75 -6.10 -7.12
CA SER A 90 -4.74 -7.26 -8.04
C SER A 90 -5.80 -7.16 -9.14
N SER A 91 -6.87 -6.37 -8.95
CA SER A 91 -7.93 -6.14 -9.93
C SER A 91 -7.63 -5.01 -10.92
N GLN A 92 -6.52 -4.29 -10.75
CA GLN A 92 -6.16 -3.06 -11.50
C GLN A 92 -7.05 -1.85 -11.19
N GLY A 93 -7.69 -1.82 -10.01
CA GLY A 93 -8.60 -0.75 -9.58
C GLY A 93 -9.96 -1.28 -9.21
#